data_AF-A0A8S0FTG9-F1
#
_entry.id   AF-A0A8S0FTG9-F1
#
_cell.length_a   1.000
_cell.length_b   1.000
_cell.length_c   1.000
_cell.angle_alpha   90.00
_cell.angle_beta   90.00
_cell.angle_gamma   90.00
#
_symmetry.space_group_name_H-M   'P 1'
#
loop_
_entity.id
_entity.type
_entity.pdbx_description
1 polymer ?
#
loop_
_entity_poly.entity_id
_entity_poly.type
_entity_poly.pdbx_seq_one_letter_code
_entity_poly.pdbx_strand_id
1 'polypeptide(L)'
;MLFIGESWHIHMIHSKGYDSFTSSKYEEGATWLLQCLKNSQVDVTYMPAHTVQIAFPEDVAQLEQYDAIVISDIGSNTFLLQNDTFYQLRIKPNALELIKEYVNNGGGLLMIGGYLSFMGIEAKANYKNTVLADVLPVTMLDGDDRVEKPEGVITSFPVIT
;
A
#
# COMPACT_ATOMS: atom_id res chain seq x y z
N MET A 1 12.52 -4.90 8.07
CA MET A 1 11.10 -4.65 7.70
C MET A 1 10.98 -4.28 6.24
N LEU A 2 9.93 -4.75 5.55
CA LEU A 2 9.59 -4.35 4.18
C LEU A 2 8.47 -3.31 4.21
N PHE A 3 8.70 -2.12 3.65
CA PHE A 3 7.70 -1.05 3.57
C PHE A 3 7.24 -0.87 2.11
N ILE A 4 5.96 -1.07 1.85
CA ILE A 4 5.38 -1.12 0.51
C ILE A 4 4.34 0.00 0.32
N GLY A 5 4.45 0.73 -0.79
CA GLY A 5 3.47 1.74 -1.20
C GLY A 5 4.01 3.17 -1.09
N GLU A 6 3.14 4.12 -0.72
CA GLU A 6 3.50 5.54 -0.51
C GLU A 6 4.25 6.19 -1.67
N SER A 7 3.88 5.84 -2.90
CA SER A 7 4.46 6.40 -4.12
C SER A 7 3.37 6.60 -5.17
N TRP A 8 3.34 7.75 -5.81
CA TRP A 8 2.36 8.05 -6.86
C TRP A 8 2.93 8.91 -7.97
N HIS A 9 2.24 8.88 -9.11
CA HIS A 9 2.56 9.70 -10.27
C HIS A 9 1.35 10.56 -10.62
N ILE A 10 1.52 11.88 -10.54
CA ILE A 10 0.51 12.86 -10.90
C ILE A 10 0.67 13.20 -12.36
N HIS A 11 -0.41 13.11 -13.13
CA HIS A 11 -0.51 13.68 -14.46
C HIS A 11 -1.54 14.81 -14.44
N MET A 12 -1.10 16.04 -14.69
CA MET A 12 -1.96 17.23 -14.70
C MET A 12 -2.19 17.71 -16.12
N ILE A 13 -3.44 18.03 -16.43
CA ILE A 13 -3.83 18.72 -17.65
C ILE A 13 -4.20 20.16 -17.26
N HIS A 14 -3.43 21.13 -17.73
CA HIS A 14 -3.62 22.56 -17.48
C HIS A 14 -4.35 23.19 -18.65
N SER A 15 -5.64 23.48 -18.50
CA SER A 15 -6.44 24.14 -19.54
C SER A 15 -6.55 25.64 -19.28
N LYS A 16 -6.16 26.46 -20.25
CA LYS A 16 -6.19 27.94 -20.17
C LYS A 16 -6.76 28.51 -21.47
N GLY A 17 -8.03 28.91 -21.43
CA GLY A 17 -8.73 29.37 -22.63
C GLY A 17 -8.84 28.25 -23.67
N TYR A 18 -8.31 28.48 -24.86
CA TYR A 18 -8.27 27.47 -25.93
C TYR A 18 -7.17 26.43 -25.73
N ASP A 19 -6.13 26.76 -24.96
CA ASP A 19 -4.91 25.98 -24.89
C ASP A 19 -4.93 24.97 -23.75
N SER A 20 -4.20 23.86 -23.93
CA SER A 20 -3.87 22.93 -22.87
C SER A 20 -2.40 22.56 -22.91
N PHE A 21 -1.79 22.36 -21.75
CA PHE A 21 -0.47 21.74 -21.61
C PHE A 21 -0.46 20.76 -20.45
N THR A 22 0.48 19.82 -20.46
CA THR A 22 0.55 18.77 -19.44
C THR A 22 1.81 18.89 -18.59
N SER A 23 1.72 18.43 -17.35
CA SER A 23 2.88 18.25 -16.47
C SER A 23 2.72 16.94 -15.72
N SER A 24 3.84 16.23 -15.53
CA SER A 24 3.89 14.97 -14.80
C SER A 24 4.87 15.08 -13.64
N LYS A 25 4.52 14.54 -12.47
CA LYS A 25 5.35 14.58 -11.26
C LYS A 25 5.24 13.25 -10.50
N TYR A 26 6.38 12.69 -10.14
CA TYR A 26 6.46 11.56 -9.20
C TYR A 26 6.70 12.07 -7.78
N GLU A 27 6.04 11.47 -6.80
CA GLU A 27 6.18 11.79 -5.39
C GLU A 27 6.19 10.53 -4.52
N GLU A 28 6.84 10.63 -3.37
CA GLU A 28 6.85 9.62 -2.32
C GLU A 28 6.33 10.23 -1.02
N GLY A 29 5.36 9.58 -0.38
CA GLY A 29 4.70 10.08 0.84
C GLY A 29 5.37 9.66 2.13
N ALA A 30 6.15 8.57 2.12
CA ALA A 30 6.71 7.98 3.32
C ALA A 30 8.05 8.57 3.77
N THR A 31 8.64 9.57 3.07
CA THR A 31 10.02 10.02 3.34
C THR A 31 10.28 10.33 4.82
N TRP A 32 9.36 11.05 5.46
CA TRP A 32 9.48 11.39 6.89
C TRP A 32 9.36 10.16 7.79
N LEU A 33 8.37 9.30 7.55
CA LEU A 33 8.15 8.08 8.32
C LEU A 33 9.34 7.13 8.22
N LEU A 34 9.86 6.91 7.00
CA LEU A 34 11.04 6.10 6.76
C LEU A 34 12.27 6.67 7.49
N GLN A 35 12.42 7.99 7.55
CA GLN A 35 13.49 8.63 8.31
C GLN A 35 13.33 8.40 9.82
N CYS A 36 12.12 8.50 10.37
CA CYS A 36 11.85 8.21 11.78
C CYS A 36 12.17 6.76 12.14
N LEU A 37 11.81 5.80 11.28
CA LEU A 37 12.10 4.38 11.46
C LEU A 37 13.61 4.12 11.45
N LYS A 38 14.33 4.70 10.48
CA LYS A 38 15.81 4.61 10.41
C LYS A 38 16.48 5.23 11.64
N ASN A 39 16.01 6.39 12.09
CA ASN A 39 16.53 7.03 13.31
C ASN A 39 16.27 6.19 14.56
N SER A 40 15.26 5.33 14.52
CA SER A 40 14.92 4.35 15.57
C SER A 40 15.62 2.99 15.37
N GLN A 41 16.62 2.92 14.48
CA GLN A 41 17.42 1.72 14.18
C GLN A 41 16.62 0.56 13.59
N VAL A 42 15.48 0.83 12.95
CA VAL A 42 14.76 -0.17 12.16
C VAL A 42 15.41 -0.25 10.78
N ASP A 43 15.81 -1.46 10.35
CA ASP A 43 16.24 -1.69 8.98
C ASP A 43 15.02 -1.78 8.05
N VAL A 44 14.96 -0.91 7.04
CA VAL A 44 13.80 -0.73 6.17
C VAL A 44 14.20 -0.88 4.71
N THR A 45 13.65 -1.91 4.08
CA THR A 45 13.60 -2.03 2.61
C THR A 45 12.35 -1.32 2.13
N TYR A 46 12.51 -0.27 1.31
CA TYR A 46 11.39 0.45 0.71
C TYR A 46 11.08 -0.08 -0.69
N MET A 47 9.80 -0.40 -0.94
CA MET A 47 9.28 -0.90 -2.21
C MET A 47 8.14 0.00 -2.69
N PRO A 48 8.43 0.95 -3.60
CA PRO A 48 7.40 1.75 -4.26
C PRO A 48 6.36 0.89 -4.98
N ALA A 49 5.17 1.45 -5.20
CA ALA A 49 4.07 0.76 -5.87
C ALA A 49 4.44 0.24 -7.28
N HIS A 50 5.22 1.01 -8.04
CA HIS A 50 5.67 0.59 -9.37
C HIS A 50 6.68 -0.58 -9.32
N THR A 51 7.40 -0.75 -8.21
CA THR A 51 8.30 -1.89 -8.00
C THR A 51 7.50 -3.18 -7.74
N VAL A 52 6.38 -3.09 -7.01
CA VAL A 52 5.45 -4.24 -6.83
C VAL A 52 4.98 -4.78 -8.18
N GLN A 53 4.68 -3.90 -9.14
CA GLN A 53 4.19 -4.30 -10.46
C GLN A 53 5.21 -5.11 -11.29
N ILE A 54 6.51 -4.98 -10.98
CA ILE A 54 7.62 -5.49 -11.80
C ILE A 54 8.37 -6.61 -11.10
N ALA A 55 8.57 -6.49 -9.79
CA ALA A 55 9.55 -7.28 -9.04
C ALA A 55 9.07 -7.64 -7.63
N PHE A 56 7.76 -7.80 -7.43
CA PHE A 56 7.27 -8.36 -6.18
C PHE A 56 7.81 -9.79 -6.00
N PRO A 57 8.22 -10.20 -4.77
CA PRO A 57 8.70 -11.55 -4.51
C PRO A 57 7.72 -12.64 -4.95
N GLU A 58 8.24 -13.74 -5.49
CA GLU A 58 7.43 -14.84 -6.03
C GLU A 58 7.40 -16.07 -5.10
N ASP A 59 8.19 -16.04 -4.03
CA ASP A 59 8.27 -17.10 -3.02
C ASP A 59 8.16 -16.48 -1.61
N VAL A 60 7.40 -17.14 -0.72
CA VAL A 60 7.21 -16.71 0.66
C VAL A 60 8.55 -16.65 1.41
N ALA A 61 9.52 -17.51 1.08
CA ALA A 61 10.86 -17.50 1.69
C ALA A 61 11.59 -16.15 1.49
N GLN A 62 11.28 -15.44 0.39
CA GLN A 62 11.81 -14.10 0.14
C GLN A 62 11.15 -13.03 1.00
N LEU A 63 9.96 -13.28 1.53
CA LEU A 63 9.27 -12.40 2.49
C LEU A 63 9.68 -12.71 3.93
N GLU A 64 9.96 -13.96 4.25
CA GLU A 64 10.34 -14.43 5.60
C GLU A 64 11.66 -13.85 6.12
N GLN A 65 12.47 -13.21 5.27
CA GLN A 65 13.63 -12.44 5.71
C GLN A 65 13.26 -11.15 6.47
N TYR A 66 12.00 -10.71 6.41
CA TYR A 66 11.51 -9.50 7.06
C TYR A 66 10.72 -9.83 8.33
N ASP A 67 10.99 -9.11 9.42
CA ASP A 67 10.21 -9.25 10.67
C ASP A 67 8.76 -8.76 10.53
N ALA A 68 8.55 -7.79 9.64
CA ALA A 68 7.23 -7.26 9.32
C ALA A 68 7.15 -6.72 7.89
N ILE A 69 5.94 -6.72 7.35
CA ILE A 69 5.53 -6.06 6.10
C ILE A 69 4.58 -4.91 6.46
N VAL A 70 4.84 -3.72 5.90
CA VAL A 70 3.95 -2.56 5.97
C VAL A 70 3.37 -2.31 4.58
N ILE A 71 2.05 -2.16 4.50
CA ILE A 71 1.32 -1.77 3.30
C ILE A 71 0.67 -0.42 3.56
N SER A 72 1.04 0.62 2.80
CA SER A 72 0.55 1.98 3.00
C SER A 72 0.18 2.64 1.67
N ASP A 73 -1.08 3.06 1.56
CA ASP A 73 -1.65 3.79 0.43
C ASP A 73 -1.38 3.14 -0.94
N ILE A 74 -1.66 1.84 -1.05
CA ILE A 74 -1.49 1.05 -2.27
C ILE A 74 -2.60 0.00 -2.38
N GLY A 75 -3.35 0.03 -3.48
CA GLY A 75 -4.53 -0.83 -3.65
C GLY A 75 -4.18 -2.28 -4.00
N SER A 76 -5.08 -3.21 -3.65
CA SER A 76 -4.95 -4.64 -3.94
C SER A 76 -4.67 -4.96 -5.41
N ASN A 77 -5.23 -4.19 -6.34
CA ASN A 77 -5.02 -4.35 -7.77
C ASN A 77 -3.53 -4.32 -8.15
N THR A 78 -2.71 -3.50 -7.50
CA THR A 78 -1.27 -3.42 -7.78
C THR A 78 -0.55 -4.75 -7.50
N PHE A 79 -1.02 -5.51 -6.50
CA PHE A 79 -0.48 -6.83 -6.15
C PHE A 79 -1.02 -7.94 -7.06
N LEU A 80 -2.31 -7.88 -7.40
CA LEU A 80 -3.02 -8.92 -8.14
C LEU A 80 -2.84 -8.82 -9.67
N LEU A 81 -2.60 -7.62 -10.19
CA LEU A 81 -2.53 -7.31 -11.62
C LEU A 81 -1.14 -6.78 -12.00
N GLN A 82 -0.08 -7.46 -11.53
CA GLN A 82 1.30 -7.16 -11.91
C GLN A 82 1.48 -7.20 -13.44
N ASN A 83 2.53 -6.54 -13.95
CA ASN A 83 2.72 -6.34 -15.39
C ASN A 83 2.74 -7.65 -16.18
N ASP A 84 3.37 -8.67 -15.61
CA ASP A 84 3.46 -10.01 -16.19
C ASP A 84 2.07 -10.67 -16.33
N THR A 85 1.19 -10.49 -15.34
CA THR A 85 -0.19 -11.02 -15.39
C THR A 85 -1.07 -10.20 -16.33
N PHE A 86 -1.08 -8.87 -16.20
CA PHE A 86 -2.04 -8.02 -16.91
C PHE A 86 -1.66 -7.76 -18.37
N TYR A 87 -0.37 -7.52 -18.66
CA TYR A 87 0.10 -7.16 -20.01
C TYR A 87 0.73 -8.33 -20.76
N GLN A 88 1.38 -9.27 -20.06
CA GLN A 88 2.14 -10.36 -20.70
C GLN A 88 1.43 -11.71 -20.63
N LEU A 89 0.24 -11.79 -20.03
CA LEU A 89 -0.58 -13.00 -19.90
C LEU A 89 0.16 -14.17 -19.23
N ARG A 90 1.13 -13.88 -18.37
CA ARG A 90 1.88 -14.90 -17.63
C ARG A 90 1.16 -15.27 -16.34
N ILE A 91 1.20 -16.56 -16.03
CA ILE A 91 0.74 -17.08 -14.74
C ILE A 91 1.82 -16.75 -13.71
N LYS A 92 1.42 -16.13 -12.60
CA LYS A 92 2.28 -15.81 -11.46
C LYS A 92 1.63 -16.25 -10.14
N PRO A 93 2.43 -16.49 -9.09
CA PRO A 93 1.91 -16.63 -7.73
C PRO A 93 1.08 -15.41 -7.32
N ASN A 94 0.03 -15.63 -6.53
CA ASN A 94 -0.78 -14.53 -6.00
C ASN A 94 -0.04 -13.84 -4.85
N ALA A 95 0.40 -12.59 -5.07
CA ALA A 95 1.14 -11.82 -4.08
C ALA A 95 0.42 -11.66 -2.73
N LEU A 96 -0.91 -11.57 -2.72
CA LEU A 96 -1.67 -11.45 -1.48
C LEU A 96 -1.75 -12.79 -0.72
N GLU A 97 -1.73 -13.92 -1.43
CA GLU A 97 -1.62 -15.25 -0.80
C GLU A 97 -0.23 -15.43 -0.16
N LEU A 98 0.83 -14.97 -0.83
CA LEU A 98 2.18 -14.99 -0.23
C LEU A 98 2.26 -14.16 1.05
N ILE A 99 1.63 -12.98 1.09
CA ILE A 99 1.55 -12.16 2.31
C ILE A 99 0.74 -12.87 3.39
N LYS A 100 -0.40 -13.48 3.03
CA LYS A 100 -1.22 -14.26 3.97
C LYS A 100 -0.43 -15.44 4.56
N GLU A 101 0.28 -16.19 3.73
CA GLU A 101 1.15 -17.29 4.16
C GLU A 101 2.26 -16.80 5.09
N TYR A 102 2.96 -15.72 4.72
CA TYR A 102 3.97 -15.07 5.55
C TYR A 102 3.42 -14.71 6.95
N VAL A 103 2.22 -14.14 7.05
CA VAL A 103 1.60 -13.81 8.34
C VAL A 103 1.24 -15.07 9.12
N ASN A 104 0.69 -16.10 8.46
CA ASN A 104 0.38 -17.38 9.10
C ASN A 104 1.64 -18.09 9.63
N ASN A 105 2.80 -17.86 9.02
CA ASN A 105 4.10 -18.35 9.46
C ASN A 105 4.70 -17.53 10.62
N GLY A 106 4.01 -16.49 11.09
CA GLY A 106 4.40 -15.66 12.24
C GLY A 106 4.94 -14.28 11.88
N GLY A 107 4.93 -13.90 10.60
CA GLY A 107 5.33 -12.57 10.14
C GLY A 107 4.36 -11.45 10.56
N GLY A 108 4.88 -10.26 10.86
CA GLY A 108 4.05 -9.11 11.20
C GLY A 108 3.44 -8.42 9.98
N LEU A 109 2.16 -8.04 10.02
CA LEU A 109 1.53 -7.23 8.99
C LEU A 109 0.93 -5.95 9.58
N LEU A 110 1.30 -4.81 9.00
CA LEU A 110 0.71 -3.51 9.27
C LEU A 110 0.12 -2.93 7.99
N MET A 111 -1.16 -2.55 8.03
CA MET A 111 -1.78 -1.73 6.99
C MET A 111 -2.06 -0.34 7.53
N ILE A 112 -1.54 0.69 6.86
CA ILE A 112 -1.78 2.10 7.18
C ILE A 112 -2.89 2.62 6.26
N GLY A 113 -3.88 3.30 6.83
CA GLY A 113 -5.01 3.87 6.08
C GLY A 113 -4.60 4.99 5.13
N GLY A 114 -5.38 5.17 4.06
CA GLY A 114 -5.13 6.10 2.96
C GLY A 114 -6.22 5.94 1.91
N TYR A 115 -6.15 6.70 0.82
CA TYR A 115 -7.14 6.60 -0.26
C TYR A 115 -7.07 5.26 -0.99
N LEU A 116 -5.93 4.58 -0.96
CA LEU A 116 -5.71 3.27 -1.57
C LEU A 116 -5.41 2.17 -0.55
N SER A 117 -5.90 2.30 0.69
CA SER A 117 -5.87 1.25 1.71
C SER A 117 -7.28 0.79 2.09
N PHE A 118 -7.41 -0.39 2.70
CA PHE A 118 -8.70 -0.98 3.08
C PHE A 118 -9.69 -1.04 1.90
N MET A 119 -10.79 -0.27 1.92
CA MET A 119 -11.64 -0.06 0.75
C MET A 119 -11.23 1.15 -0.06
N GLY A 120 -10.88 2.25 0.59
CA GLY A 120 -10.33 3.45 -0.03
C GLY A 120 -11.34 4.29 -0.81
N ILE A 121 -10.84 5.32 -1.48
CA ILE A 121 -11.62 6.22 -2.33
C ILE A 121 -12.35 5.42 -3.41
N GLU A 122 -13.66 5.64 -3.53
CA GLU A 122 -14.52 4.91 -4.47
C GLU A 122 -14.40 3.38 -4.38
N ALA A 123 -14.05 2.85 -3.20
CA ALA A 123 -13.80 1.42 -2.96
C ALA A 123 -12.67 0.81 -3.80
N LYS A 124 -11.72 1.62 -4.30
CA LYS A 124 -10.69 1.17 -5.25
C LYS A 124 -9.55 0.37 -4.63
N ALA A 125 -9.27 0.51 -3.34
CA ALA A 125 -8.27 -0.31 -2.66
C ALA A 125 -8.72 -1.78 -2.56
N ASN A 126 -10.03 -1.97 -2.33
CA ASN A 126 -10.77 -3.22 -2.53
C ASN A 126 -10.27 -4.43 -1.70
N TYR A 127 -9.59 -4.22 -0.57
CA TYR A 127 -9.03 -5.33 0.21
C TYR A 127 -10.07 -6.27 0.83
N LYS A 128 -11.31 -5.82 1.06
CA LYS A 128 -12.40 -6.69 1.54
C LYS A 128 -12.65 -7.89 0.64
N ASN A 129 -12.48 -7.71 -0.67
CA ASN A 129 -12.73 -8.74 -1.67
C ASN A 129 -11.45 -9.52 -2.01
N THR A 130 -10.53 -9.62 -1.05
CA THR A 130 -9.24 -10.30 -1.22
C THR A 130 -8.94 -11.19 -0.03
N VAL A 131 -7.93 -12.05 -0.17
CA VAL A 131 -7.48 -12.99 0.87
C VAL A 131 -6.92 -12.29 2.10
N LEU A 132 -6.51 -11.01 2.00
CA LEU A 132 -6.05 -10.24 3.16
C LEU A 132 -7.20 -9.79 4.08
N ALA A 133 -8.46 -9.86 3.65
CA ALA A 133 -9.59 -9.62 4.54
C ALA A 133 -9.63 -10.59 5.73
N ASP A 134 -9.13 -11.82 5.55
CA ASP A 134 -9.04 -12.84 6.62
C ASP A 134 -7.90 -12.58 7.60
N VAL A 135 -6.92 -11.75 7.20
CA VAL A 135 -5.67 -11.53 7.94
C VAL A 135 -5.75 -10.26 8.78
N LEU A 136 -6.44 -9.23 8.27
CA LEU A 136 -6.56 -7.96 8.95
C LEU A 136 -7.48 -8.07 10.19
N PRO A 137 -7.13 -7.46 11.33
CA PRO A 137 -7.91 -7.52 12.56
C PRO A 137 -9.14 -6.59 12.54
N VAL A 138 -9.64 -6.24 11.36
CA VAL A 138 -10.76 -5.29 11.15
C VAL A 138 -11.70 -5.80 10.07
N THR A 139 -13.00 -5.48 10.20
CA THR A 139 -13.97 -5.72 9.13
C THR A 139 -14.12 -4.46 8.28
N MET A 140 -13.95 -4.61 6.96
CA MET A 140 -14.07 -3.51 6.01
C MET A 140 -15.52 -3.27 5.56
N LEU A 141 -15.84 -2.02 5.22
CA LEU A 141 -17.12 -1.60 4.65
C LEU A 141 -17.28 -2.14 3.20
N ASP A 142 -18.48 -2.01 2.61
CA ASP A 142 -18.74 -2.44 1.22
C ASP A 142 -18.41 -1.37 0.16
N GLY A 143 -18.11 -0.14 0.58
CA GLY A 143 -17.95 1.01 -0.31
C GLY A 143 -16.78 1.90 0.09
N ASP A 144 -16.82 3.15 -0.39
CA ASP A 144 -15.87 4.20 0.00
C ASP A 144 -15.84 4.34 1.52
N ASP A 145 -14.66 4.21 2.12
CA ASP A 145 -14.46 4.18 3.56
C ASP A 145 -13.82 5.46 4.12
N ARG A 146 -13.71 6.50 3.30
CA ARG A 146 -13.14 7.77 3.73
C ARG A 146 -14.07 8.48 4.71
N VAL A 147 -13.47 8.98 5.77
CA VAL A 147 -14.09 9.96 6.67
C VAL A 147 -13.25 11.22 6.61
N GLU A 148 -13.63 12.12 5.70
CA GLU A 148 -12.92 13.39 5.51
C GLU A 148 -13.13 14.30 6.73
N LYS A 149 -12.03 14.76 7.32
CA LYS A 149 -12.00 15.63 8.51
C LYS A 149 -11.22 16.92 8.23
N PRO A 150 -11.72 17.80 7.33
CA PRO A 150 -11.06 19.06 7.03
C PRO A 150 -10.93 20.00 8.23
N GLU A 151 -11.78 19.83 9.25
CA GLU A 151 -11.69 20.52 10.54
C GLU A 151 -10.52 20.05 11.43
N GLY A 152 -9.79 19.03 10.99
CA GLY A 152 -8.73 18.37 11.76
C GLY A 152 -9.28 17.34 12.75
N VAL A 153 -8.37 16.53 13.31
CA VAL A 153 -8.69 15.54 14.35
C VAL A 153 -7.75 15.76 15.53
N ILE A 154 -8.31 15.77 16.74
CA ILE A 154 -7.53 15.80 17.98
C ILE A 154 -7.48 14.37 18.51
N THR A 155 -6.28 13.79 18.56
CA THR A 155 -6.06 12.49 19.18
C THR A 155 -5.57 12.69 20.62
N SER A 156 -6.25 12.05 21.56
CA SER A 156 -5.77 11.92 22.94
C SER A 156 -5.33 10.48 23.16
N PHE A 157 -4.03 10.24 23.30
CA PHE A 157 -3.53 8.95 23.74
C PHE A 157 -3.51 8.94 25.28
N PRO A 158 -4.12 7.95 25.95
CA PRO A 158 -3.87 7.78 27.36
C PRO A 158 -2.38 7.53 27.55
N VAL A 159 -1.74 8.28 28.46
CA VAL A 159 -0.37 7.98 28.88
C VAL A 159 -0.44 6.62 29.57
N ILE A 160 0.09 5.59 28.91
CA ILE A 160 0.32 4.29 29.56
C ILE A 160 1.55 4.51 30.45
N THR A 161 1.30 4.82 31.73
CA THR A 161 2.30 4.84 32.80
C THR A 161 2.65 3.44 33.26
#